data_AF-A0A423JY65-F1
#
_entry.id   AF-A0A423JY65-F1
#
_cell.length_a   1.000
_cell.length_b   1.000
_cell.length_c   1.000
_cell.angle_alpha   90.00
_cell.angle_beta   90.00
_cell.angle_gamma   90.00
#
_symmetry.space_group_name_H-M   'P 1'
#
loop_
_entity.id
_entity.type
_entity.pdbx_description
1 polymer ?
#
loop_
_entity_poly.entity_id
_entity_poly.type
_entity_poly.pdbx_seq_one_letter_code
_entity_poly.pdbx_strand_id
1 'polypeptide(L)'
;MLLLKLLVIPGFLLLISLAGKRWGPSVAGWLSGLPVVVGPILFFLAIEQGLVFAAQAATAALSAMFAMIAFCVTYAQVAQRAGWPWALAVSMLVWATVAVALSLIPPSLTFSVIAAATALLAAPYLFPQVQPIVSGPKPKSDKLLLRMVAGALLTLAVTLLASTVGERWSGLLAVFPVLGSVMAVFSQQTRGPAFTAALLRATATGMYSFAAFCLVLALTLPSLGMTAFALGIAVSVGMLGVTRRLLAKPAPTNRSITSNE
;
A
#
# COMPACT_ATOMS: atom_id res chain seq x y z
N MET A 1 23.47 -6.97 3.57
CA MET A 1 22.03 -7.05 3.90
C MET A 1 21.38 -5.68 4.11
N LEU A 2 21.96 -4.80 4.93
CA LEU A 2 21.48 -3.41 5.08
C LEU A 2 21.46 -2.61 3.76
N LEU A 3 22.50 -2.70 2.92
CA LEU A 3 22.56 -1.96 1.65
C LEU A 3 21.44 -2.34 0.66
N LEU A 4 21.07 -3.63 0.60
CA LEU A 4 19.96 -4.09 -0.24
C LEU A 4 18.62 -3.60 0.32
N LYS A 5 18.41 -3.72 1.65
CA LYS A 5 17.23 -3.16 2.34
C LYS A 5 17.13 -1.64 2.13
N LEU A 6 18.27 -0.92 2.08
CA LEU A 6 18.34 0.54 1.90
C LEU A 6 18.13 1.00 0.45
N LEU A 7 18.45 0.19 -0.55
CA LEU A 7 18.37 0.58 -1.98
C LEU A 7 17.05 0.17 -2.63
N VAL A 8 16.41 -0.91 -2.17
CA VAL A 8 15.15 -1.40 -2.75
C VAL A 8 14.03 -0.37 -2.60
N ILE A 9 13.89 0.25 -1.42
CA ILE A 9 12.82 1.22 -1.16
C ILE A 9 13.01 2.52 -1.97
N PRO A 10 14.18 3.19 -1.97
CA PRO A 10 14.42 4.37 -2.80
C PRO A 10 14.38 4.08 -4.30
N GLY A 11 14.91 2.94 -4.74
CA GLY A 11 14.85 2.52 -6.14
C GLY A 11 13.41 2.32 -6.61
N PHE A 12 12.58 1.67 -5.80
CA PHE A 12 11.17 1.49 -6.13
C PHE A 12 10.36 2.79 -6.05
N LEU A 13 10.63 3.64 -5.07
CA LEU A 13 10.08 5.00 -5.00
C LEU A 13 10.40 5.81 -6.27
N LEU A 14 11.62 5.68 -6.79
CA LEU A 14 12.04 6.33 -8.03
C LEU A 14 11.22 5.79 -9.21
N LEU A 15 11.09 4.47 -9.35
CA LEU A 15 10.31 3.84 -10.41
C LEU A 15 8.83 4.24 -10.38
N ILE A 16 8.19 4.22 -9.20
CA ILE A 16 6.79 4.68 -9.04
C ILE A 16 6.67 6.17 -9.37
N SER A 17 7.62 7.00 -8.93
CA SER A 17 7.61 8.44 -9.21
C SER A 17 7.74 8.72 -10.71
N LEU A 18 8.59 7.98 -11.42
CA LEU A 18 8.73 8.05 -12.87
C LEU A 18 7.45 7.57 -13.56
N ALA A 19 6.86 6.48 -13.08
CA ALA A 19 5.58 5.99 -13.59
C ALA A 19 4.46 7.02 -13.42
N GLY A 20 4.42 7.72 -12.28
CA GLY A 20 3.46 8.80 -12.03
C GLY A 20 3.67 10.03 -12.92
N LYS A 21 4.92 10.31 -13.30
CA LYS A 21 5.24 11.34 -14.30
C LYS A 21 4.77 10.96 -15.70
N ARG A 22 4.93 9.68 -16.09
CA ARG A 22 4.65 9.21 -17.46
C ARG A 22 3.20 8.81 -17.71
N TRP A 23 2.53 8.20 -16.73
CA TRP A 23 1.20 7.61 -16.88
C TRP A 23 0.15 8.11 -15.86
N GLY A 24 0.52 9.05 -14.98
CA GLY A 24 -0.41 9.68 -14.05
C GLY A 24 -0.57 8.98 -12.68
N PRO A 25 -1.41 9.56 -11.80
CA PRO A 25 -1.53 9.14 -10.40
C PRO A 25 -2.11 7.73 -10.26
N SER A 26 -3.05 7.37 -11.13
CA SER A 26 -3.73 6.08 -11.06
C SER A 26 -2.77 4.92 -11.30
N VAL A 27 -1.87 5.03 -12.28
CA VAL A 27 -0.88 3.98 -12.56
C VAL A 27 0.18 3.93 -11.46
N ALA A 28 0.67 5.08 -10.98
CA ALA A 28 1.63 5.13 -9.88
C ALA A 28 1.05 4.52 -8.59
N GLY A 29 -0.19 4.85 -8.25
CA GLY A 29 -0.88 4.30 -7.08
C GLY A 29 -1.08 2.80 -7.23
N TRP A 30 -1.62 2.35 -8.35
CA TRP A 30 -1.84 0.92 -8.61
C TRP A 30 -0.54 0.09 -8.55
N LEU A 31 0.56 0.58 -9.14
CA LEU A 31 1.87 -0.08 -9.04
C LEU A 31 2.45 -0.04 -7.62
N SER A 32 2.13 0.98 -6.83
CA SER A 32 2.59 1.09 -5.43
C SER A 32 2.01 0.03 -4.50
N GLY A 33 0.90 -0.62 -4.89
CA GLY A 33 0.30 -1.72 -4.14
C GLY A 33 0.93 -3.10 -4.39
N LEU A 34 1.98 -3.19 -5.20
CA LEU A 34 2.73 -4.44 -5.35
C LEU A 34 3.54 -4.75 -4.07
N PRO A 35 3.79 -6.05 -3.76
CA PRO A 35 4.55 -6.49 -2.59
C PRO A 35 6.06 -6.22 -2.73
N VAL A 36 6.48 -5.07 -3.25
CA VAL A 36 7.89 -4.78 -3.54
C VAL A 36 8.67 -4.38 -2.30
N VAL A 37 7.98 -3.87 -1.27
CA VAL A 37 8.60 -3.61 0.04
C VAL A 37 8.43 -4.84 0.94
N VAL A 38 7.18 -5.29 1.10
CA VAL A 38 6.86 -6.40 2.02
C VAL A 38 7.43 -7.73 1.54
N GLY A 39 7.44 -8.02 0.25
CA GLY A 39 7.95 -9.27 -0.30
C GLY A 39 9.40 -9.54 0.10
N PRO A 40 10.34 -8.62 -0.19
CA PRO A 40 11.71 -8.72 0.30
C PRO A 40 11.83 -8.79 1.82
N ILE A 41 11.02 -8.05 2.59
CA ILE A 41 11.02 -8.12 4.06
C ILE A 41 10.67 -9.55 4.51
N LEU A 42 9.58 -10.12 4.02
CA LEU A 42 9.16 -11.48 4.36
C LEU A 42 10.17 -12.54 3.89
N PHE A 43 10.81 -12.32 2.75
CA PHE A 43 11.89 -13.18 2.25
C PHE A 43 13.10 -13.19 3.19
N PHE A 44 13.51 -12.01 3.68
CA PHE A 44 14.57 -11.92 4.67
C PHE A 44 14.18 -12.56 5.99
N LEU A 45 12.95 -12.34 6.46
CA LEU A 45 12.43 -13.01 7.66
C LEU A 45 12.46 -14.53 7.52
N ALA A 46 12.13 -15.07 6.34
CA ALA A 46 12.14 -16.51 6.09
C ALA A 46 13.55 -17.11 6.20
N ILE A 47 14.57 -16.36 5.78
CA ILE A 47 15.98 -16.75 5.86
C ILE A 47 16.53 -16.56 7.28
N GLU A 48 16.24 -15.41 7.90
CA GLU A 48 16.84 -14.99 9.18
C GLU A 48 16.16 -15.69 10.38
N GLN A 49 14.84 -15.93 10.32
CA GLN A 49 14.05 -16.45 11.44
C GLN A 49 13.26 -17.74 11.11
N GLY A 50 13.33 -18.21 9.86
CA GLY A 50 12.72 -19.45 9.42
C GLY A 50 11.34 -19.29 8.79
N LEU A 51 10.89 -20.36 8.13
CA LEU A 51 9.68 -20.38 7.30
C LEU A 51 8.39 -20.17 8.10
N VAL A 52 8.29 -20.74 9.31
CA VAL A 52 7.09 -20.62 10.15
C VAL A 52 6.91 -19.16 10.61
N PHE A 53 7.98 -18.52 11.06
CA PHE A 53 7.99 -17.10 11.45
C PHE A 53 7.54 -16.21 10.29
N ALA A 54 8.07 -16.46 9.09
CA ALA A 54 7.69 -15.69 7.90
C ALA A 54 6.24 -15.92 7.47
N ALA A 55 5.68 -17.12 7.65
CA ALA A 55 4.26 -17.40 7.39
C ALA A 55 3.35 -16.66 8.38
N GLN A 56 3.72 -16.62 9.66
CA GLN A 56 3.00 -15.85 10.69
C GLN A 56 3.11 -14.34 10.42
N ALA A 57 4.30 -13.86 10.04
CA ALA A 57 4.49 -12.47 9.64
C ALA A 57 3.68 -12.11 8.39
N ALA A 58 3.55 -13.01 7.41
CA ALA A 58 2.68 -12.83 6.24
C ALA A 58 1.20 -12.76 6.63
N THR A 59 0.77 -13.59 7.59
CA THR A 59 -0.59 -13.57 8.14
C THR A 59 -0.87 -12.24 8.86
N ALA A 60 0.08 -11.75 9.66
CA ALA A 60 -0.03 -10.45 10.31
C ALA A 60 -0.05 -9.30 9.28
N ALA A 61 0.81 -9.35 8.26
CA ALA A 61 0.86 -8.38 7.17
C ALA A 61 -0.46 -8.33 6.37
N LEU A 62 -1.13 -9.48 6.20
CA LEU A 62 -2.45 -9.53 5.56
C LEU A 62 -3.49 -8.75 6.39
N SER A 63 -3.53 -8.90 7.72
CA SER A 63 -4.42 -8.08 8.56
C SER A 63 -4.03 -6.60 8.58
N ALA A 64 -2.72 -6.30 8.53
CA ALA A 64 -2.17 -4.95 8.54
C ALA A 64 -2.61 -4.12 7.33
N MET A 65 -3.10 -4.76 6.27
CA MET A 65 -3.76 -4.10 5.15
C MET A 65 -4.92 -3.20 5.58
N PHE A 66 -5.65 -3.60 6.63
CA PHE A 66 -6.72 -2.78 7.17
C PHE A 66 -6.17 -1.44 7.67
N ALA A 67 -5.06 -1.45 8.42
CA ALA A 67 -4.39 -0.25 8.88
C ALA A 67 -3.87 0.61 7.71
N MET A 68 -3.28 -0.03 6.69
CA MET A 68 -2.78 0.66 5.49
C MET A 68 -3.90 1.33 4.68
N ILE A 69 -5.04 0.67 4.51
CA ILE A 69 -6.19 1.25 3.81
C ILE A 69 -6.84 2.36 4.65
N ALA A 70 -6.97 2.17 5.96
CA ALA A 70 -7.44 3.20 6.88
C ALA A 70 -6.54 4.45 6.82
N PHE A 71 -5.22 4.27 6.76
CA PHE A 71 -4.26 5.36 6.51
C PHE A 71 -4.57 6.09 5.20
N CYS A 72 -4.68 5.37 4.09
CA CYS A 72 -4.90 5.95 2.76
C CYS A 72 -6.22 6.74 2.69
N VAL A 73 -7.31 6.17 3.21
CA VAL A 73 -8.63 6.80 3.26
C VAL A 73 -8.58 8.06 4.12
N THR A 74 -8.04 7.95 5.33
CA THR A 74 -7.96 9.07 6.29
C THR A 74 -7.12 10.20 5.72
N TYR A 75 -5.95 9.90 5.15
CA TYR A 75 -5.11 10.91 4.51
C TYR A 75 -5.89 11.60 3.39
N ALA A 76 -6.53 10.83 2.50
CA ALA A 76 -7.27 11.39 1.37
C ALA A 76 -8.42 12.32 1.81
N GLN A 77 -9.14 11.94 2.87
CA GLN A 77 -10.22 12.73 3.46
C GLN A 77 -9.72 14.02 4.12
N VAL A 78 -8.71 13.91 5.00
CA VAL A 78 -8.16 15.06 5.73
C VAL A 78 -7.47 16.03 4.78
N ALA A 79 -6.79 15.54 3.75
CA ALA A 79 -6.14 16.38 2.74
C ALA A 79 -7.14 17.27 1.99
N GLN A 80 -8.42 16.92 1.89
CA GLN A 80 -9.42 17.79 1.26
C GLN A 80 -9.71 19.06 2.07
N ARG A 81 -9.41 19.06 3.37
CA ARG A 81 -9.78 20.13 4.31
C ARG A 81 -8.57 20.79 4.99
N ALA A 82 -7.43 20.12 5.04
CA ALA A 82 -6.24 20.56 5.76
C ALA A 82 -4.95 20.32 4.98
N GLY A 83 -3.88 21.03 5.38
CA GLY A 83 -2.55 20.88 4.82
C GLY A 83 -1.91 19.51 5.12
N TRP A 84 -0.81 19.21 4.41
CA TRP A 84 -0.13 17.92 4.49
C TRP A 84 0.35 17.50 5.90
N PRO A 85 0.78 18.39 6.81
CA PRO A 85 1.22 17.95 8.13
C PRO A 85 0.08 17.33 8.92
N TRP A 86 -1.11 17.93 8.88
CA TRP A 86 -2.31 17.41 9.54
C TRP A 86 -2.82 16.13 8.89
N ALA A 87 -2.86 16.08 7.56
CA ALA A 87 -3.25 14.87 6.85
C ALA A 87 -2.33 13.68 7.21
N LEU A 88 -1.02 13.91 7.26
CA LEU A 88 -0.04 12.90 7.66
C LEU A 88 -0.18 12.50 9.13
N ALA A 89 -0.26 13.47 10.05
CA ALA A 89 -0.32 13.19 11.48
C ALA A 89 -1.57 12.38 11.86
N VAL A 90 -2.75 12.79 11.36
CA VAL A 90 -4.02 12.10 11.66
C VAL A 90 -4.04 10.70 11.04
N SER A 91 -3.61 10.55 9.79
CA SER A 91 -3.57 9.23 9.15
C SER A 91 -2.55 8.28 9.78
N MET A 92 -1.39 8.80 10.22
CA MET A 92 -0.40 8.05 11.00
C MET A 92 -0.95 7.60 12.34
N LEU A 93 -1.66 8.49 13.04
CA LEU A 93 -2.30 8.15 14.30
C LEU A 93 -3.33 7.04 14.09
N VAL A 94 -4.19 7.16 13.07
CA VAL A 94 -5.17 6.11 12.69
C VAL A 94 -4.45 4.79 12.42
N TRP A 95 -3.41 4.80 11.58
CA TRP A 95 -2.61 3.60 11.30
C TRP A 95 -2.06 2.98 12.58
N ALA A 96 -1.47 3.78 13.47
CA ALA A 96 -0.87 3.30 14.71
C ALA A 96 -1.93 2.71 15.66
N THR A 97 -3.07 3.39 15.85
CA THR A 97 -4.18 2.85 16.67
C THR A 97 -4.72 1.55 16.11
N VAL A 98 -4.90 1.45 14.79
CA VAL A 98 -5.36 0.21 14.17
C VAL A 98 -4.30 -0.89 14.29
N ALA A 99 -3.02 -0.57 14.07
CA ALA A 99 -1.93 -1.55 14.20
C ALA A 99 -1.80 -2.07 15.64
N VAL A 100 -1.98 -1.21 16.66
CA VAL A 100 -2.03 -1.62 18.07
C VAL A 100 -3.26 -2.48 18.35
N ALA A 101 -4.45 -2.09 17.89
CA ALA A 101 -5.64 -2.94 18.05
C ALA A 101 -5.46 -4.31 17.39
N LEU A 102 -4.93 -4.32 16.17
CA LEU A 102 -4.53 -5.51 15.43
C LEU A 102 -3.32 -6.23 16.02
N SER A 103 -2.64 -5.72 17.06
CA SER A 103 -1.57 -6.43 17.78
C SER A 103 -2.06 -7.12 19.06
N LEU A 104 -3.29 -6.82 19.50
CA LEU A 104 -3.93 -7.43 20.67
C LEU A 104 -4.80 -8.66 20.36
N ILE A 105 -5.31 -8.80 19.13
CA ILE A 105 -6.23 -9.89 18.71
C ILE A 105 -5.49 -11.20 18.37
N PRO A 106 -5.73 -12.37 18.96
CA PRO A 106 -4.95 -13.58 18.64
C PRO A 106 -4.73 -13.84 17.13
N PRO A 107 -3.49 -14.18 16.70
CA PRO A 107 -3.18 -14.34 15.28
C PRO A 107 -4.05 -15.44 14.66
N SER A 108 -4.72 -15.10 13.56
CA SER A 108 -5.67 -15.98 12.89
C SER A 108 -5.71 -15.62 11.41
N LEU A 109 -5.49 -16.62 10.55
CA LEU A 109 -5.56 -16.41 9.10
C LEU A 109 -6.96 -15.98 8.67
N THR A 110 -8.00 -16.60 9.24
CA THR A 110 -9.39 -16.25 8.97
C THR A 110 -9.67 -14.79 9.32
N PHE A 111 -9.22 -14.34 10.49
CA PHE A 111 -9.35 -12.94 10.89
C PHE A 111 -8.61 -12.01 9.93
N SER A 112 -7.36 -12.34 9.57
CA SER A 112 -6.56 -11.55 8.62
C SER A 112 -7.21 -11.41 7.25
N VAL A 113 -7.79 -12.49 6.73
CA VAL A 113 -8.53 -12.48 5.45
C VAL A 113 -9.76 -11.59 5.56
N ILE A 114 -10.55 -11.70 6.64
CA ILE A 114 -11.73 -10.86 6.84
C ILE A 114 -11.34 -9.39 6.97
N ALA A 115 -10.28 -9.07 7.73
CA ALA A 115 -9.76 -7.71 7.87
C ALA A 115 -9.29 -7.14 6.51
N ALA A 116 -8.52 -7.91 5.73
CA ALA A 116 -8.08 -7.46 4.41
C ALA A 116 -9.27 -7.27 3.45
N ALA A 117 -10.20 -8.23 3.41
CA ALA A 117 -11.36 -8.18 2.53
C ALA A 117 -12.29 -7.01 2.87
N THR A 118 -12.61 -6.82 4.16
CA THR A 118 -13.45 -5.69 4.60
C THR A 118 -12.82 -4.35 4.23
N ALA A 119 -11.51 -4.18 4.46
CA ALA A 119 -10.82 -2.95 4.09
C ALA A 119 -10.82 -2.71 2.57
N LEU A 120 -10.51 -3.73 1.77
CA LEU A 120 -10.46 -3.64 0.31
C LEU A 120 -11.83 -3.38 -0.34
N LEU A 121 -12.88 -4.01 0.19
CA LEU A 121 -14.25 -3.85 -0.30
C LEU A 121 -14.88 -2.54 0.16
N ALA A 122 -14.54 -2.05 1.35
CA ALA A 122 -15.01 -0.76 1.85
C ALA A 122 -14.28 0.43 1.20
N ALA A 123 -13.00 0.26 0.81
CA ALA A 123 -12.18 1.35 0.30
C ALA A 123 -12.85 2.21 -0.78
N PRO A 124 -13.42 1.67 -1.88
CA PRO A 124 -14.02 2.48 -2.95
C PRO A 124 -15.11 3.45 -2.48
N TYR A 125 -15.83 3.11 -1.41
CA TYR A 125 -16.92 3.89 -0.85
C TYR A 125 -16.45 4.95 0.16
N LEU A 126 -15.29 4.74 0.77
CA LEU A 126 -14.76 5.62 1.83
C LEU A 126 -13.86 6.74 1.30
N PHE A 127 -13.29 6.59 0.09
CA PHE A 127 -12.49 7.66 -0.51
C PHE A 127 -13.37 8.86 -0.91
N PRO A 128 -12.89 10.11 -0.72
CA PRO A 128 -13.67 11.30 -1.08
C PRO A 128 -13.93 11.32 -2.59
N GLN A 129 -15.11 11.80 -2.99
CA GLN A 129 -15.37 12.10 -4.40
C GLN A 129 -14.50 13.28 -4.81
N VAL A 130 -13.73 13.12 -5.89
CA VAL A 130 -12.80 14.14 -6.37
C VAL A 130 -13.08 14.44 -7.84
N GLN A 131 -13.12 15.73 -8.15
CA GLN A 131 -13.30 16.26 -9.49
C GLN A 131 -12.23 15.72 -10.44
N PRO A 132 -12.53 15.58 -11.76
CA PRO A 132 -11.56 15.15 -12.75
C PRO A 132 -10.29 15.99 -12.69
N ILE A 133 -9.14 15.31 -12.68
CA ILE A 133 -7.83 15.96 -12.57
C ILE A 133 -7.57 16.74 -13.86
N VAL A 134 -7.70 18.06 -13.80
CA VAL A 134 -7.22 18.95 -14.87
C VAL A 134 -5.70 18.98 -14.81
N SER A 135 -5.05 18.74 -15.94
CA SER A 135 -3.58 18.72 -16.08
C SER A 135 -2.97 20.05 -15.63
N GLY A 136 -2.49 20.11 -14.38
CA GLY A 136 -1.77 21.26 -13.85
C GLY A 136 -0.29 21.31 -14.27
N PRO A 137 0.40 22.45 -14.07
CA PRO A 137 1.81 22.63 -14.45
C PRO A 137 2.73 21.55 -13.86
N LYS A 138 3.78 21.16 -14.60
CA LYS A 138 4.75 20.16 -14.16
C LYS A 138 5.37 20.56 -12.81
N PRO A 139 5.44 19.66 -11.81
CA PRO A 139 6.13 19.96 -10.56
C PRO A 139 7.60 20.27 -10.79
N LYS A 140 8.11 21.36 -10.19
CA LYS A 140 9.56 21.64 -10.15
C LYS A 140 10.29 20.51 -9.41
N SER A 141 11.41 20.07 -9.98
CA SER A 141 12.15 18.87 -9.59
C SER A 141 12.92 18.98 -8.27
N ASP A 142 12.98 20.18 -7.68
CA ASP A 142 13.98 20.55 -6.67
C ASP A 142 13.81 19.86 -5.31
N LYS A 143 12.67 19.20 -5.06
CA LYS A 143 12.40 18.52 -3.78
C LYS A 143 12.57 17.00 -3.82
N LEU A 144 13.12 16.42 -4.91
CA LEU A 144 13.28 14.95 -5.06
C LEU A 144 14.18 14.35 -3.96
N LEU A 145 15.29 15.03 -3.67
CA LEU A 145 16.28 14.61 -2.68
C LEU A 145 15.68 14.60 -1.27
N LEU A 146 14.86 15.60 -0.93
CA LEU A 146 14.12 15.64 0.33
C LEU A 146 13.13 14.48 0.46
N ARG A 147 12.50 14.02 -0.65
CA ARG A 147 11.63 12.82 -0.62
C ARG A 147 12.40 11.57 -0.31
N MET A 148 13.58 11.43 -0.91
CA MET A 148 14.47 10.29 -0.70
C MET A 148 14.97 10.25 0.73
N VAL A 149 15.40 11.40 1.29
CA VAL A 149 15.83 11.49 2.69
C VAL A 149 14.68 11.20 3.65
N ALA A 150 13.48 11.77 3.44
CA ALA A 150 12.33 11.50 4.30
C ALA A 150 11.91 10.03 4.26
N GLY A 151 11.84 9.43 3.06
CA GLY A 151 11.55 8.00 2.90
C GLY A 151 12.63 7.12 3.55
N ALA A 152 13.90 7.48 3.41
CA ALA A 152 15.01 6.75 4.02
C ALA A 152 14.97 6.84 5.55
N LEU A 153 14.77 8.04 6.12
CA LEU A 153 14.66 8.25 7.58
C LEU A 153 13.47 7.51 8.18
N LEU A 154 12.31 7.56 7.51
CA LEU A 154 11.11 6.85 7.95
C LEU A 154 11.33 5.32 7.89
N THR A 155 11.95 4.84 6.81
CA THR A 155 12.35 3.43 6.68
C THR A 155 13.32 3.01 7.79
N LEU A 156 14.32 3.84 8.08
CA LEU A 156 15.31 3.61 9.13
C LEU A 156 14.64 3.53 10.51
N ALA A 157 13.78 4.50 10.84
CA ALA A 157 13.03 4.52 12.08
C ALA A 157 12.20 3.24 12.24
N VAL A 158 11.43 2.86 11.22
CA VAL A 158 10.62 1.64 11.22
C VAL A 158 11.49 0.39 11.34
N THR A 159 12.64 0.34 10.66
CA THR A 159 13.56 -0.81 10.71
C THR A 159 14.16 -0.99 12.10
N LEU A 160 14.56 0.10 12.76
CA LEU A 160 15.09 0.08 14.12
C LEU A 160 14.04 -0.34 15.15
N LEU A 161 12.79 0.12 14.98
CA LEU A 161 11.66 -0.32 15.79
C LEU A 161 11.39 -1.82 15.56
N ALA A 162 11.40 -2.28 14.30
CA ALA A 162 11.09 -3.66 13.92
C ALA A 162 12.10 -4.71 14.41
N SER A 163 13.38 -4.37 14.58
CA SER A 163 14.41 -5.34 14.98
C SER A 163 14.30 -5.80 16.45
N THR A 164 13.36 -5.25 17.21
CA THR A 164 13.16 -5.58 18.64
C THR A 164 11.87 -6.35 18.91
N VAL A 165 11.11 -6.72 17.87
CA VAL A 165 9.71 -7.14 18.02
C VAL A 165 9.42 -8.46 17.30
N GLY A 166 8.66 -9.36 17.96
CA GLY A 166 8.31 -10.69 17.45
C GLY A 166 7.47 -10.69 16.16
N GLU A 167 7.22 -11.88 15.62
CA GLU A 167 6.63 -12.15 14.28
C GLU A 167 5.45 -11.27 13.89
N ARG A 168 4.55 -11.01 14.84
CA ARG A 168 3.35 -10.23 14.62
C ARG A 168 3.63 -8.77 14.31
N TRP A 169 4.48 -8.14 15.10
CA TRP A 169 4.90 -6.77 14.87
C TRP A 169 5.80 -6.68 13.64
N SER A 170 6.60 -7.71 13.35
CA SER A 170 7.36 -7.76 12.09
C SER A 170 6.43 -7.71 10.86
N GLY A 171 5.31 -8.44 10.90
CA GLY A 171 4.29 -8.39 9.85
C GLY A 171 3.54 -7.05 9.76
N LEU A 172 3.12 -6.49 10.91
CA LEU A 172 2.44 -5.18 10.97
C LEU A 172 3.35 -4.06 10.43
N LEU A 173 4.61 -4.04 10.87
CA LEU A 173 5.59 -3.03 10.46
C LEU A 173 6.06 -3.21 9.01
N ALA A 174 5.99 -4.43 8.45
CA ALA A 174 6.26 -4.62 7.03
C ALA A 174 5.31 -3.80 6.15
N VAL A 175 4.06 -3.63 6.58
CA VAL A 175 3.02 -2.85 5.87
C VAL A 175 2.93 -1.40 6.38
N PHE A 176 3.95 -0.92 7.08
CA PHE A 176 4.02 0.47 7.50
C PHE A 176 3.92 1.39 6.27
N PRO A 177 3.15 2.49 6.33
CA PRO A 177 2.82 3.33 5.18
C PRO A 177 3.99 4.24 4.73
N VAL A 178 5.22 3.73 4.60
CA VAL A 178 6.39 4.53 4.17
C VAL A 178 6.14 5.14 2.79
N LEU A 179 5.89 4.28 1.79
CA LEU A 179 5.63 4.71 0.42
C LEU A 179 4.38 5.59 0.35
N GLY A 180 3.30 5.17 1.03
CA GLY A 180 2.03 5.89 1.07
C GLY A 180 2.22 7.32 1.59
N SER A 181 3.00 7.49 2.66
CA SER A 181 3.26 8.80 3.28
C SER A 181 4.06 9.72 2.39
N VAL A 182 5.19 9.25 1.89
CA VAL A 182 6.06 10.04 1.00
C VAL A 182 5.26 10.44 -0.25
N MET A 183 4.60 9.48 -0.88
CA MET A 183 3.81 9.74 -2.08
C MET A 183 2.66 10.70 -1.79
N ALA A 184 1.92 10.53 -0.70
CA ALA A 184 0.79 11.39 -0.36
C ALA A 184 1.20 12.83 -0.06
N VAL A 185 2.22 13.02 0.80
CA VAL A 185 2.73 14.34 1.17
C VAL A 185 3.22 15.10 -0.04
N PHE A 186 4.04 14.46 -0.87
CA PHE A 186 4.58 15.13 -2.05
C PHE A 186 3.54 15.33 -3.14
N SER A 187 2.61 14.40 -3.30
CA SER A 187 1.47 14.51 -4.18
C SER A 187 0.62 15.73 -3.81
N GLN A 188 0.30 15.90 -2.52
CA GLN A 188 -0.51 17.01 -2.05
C GLN A 188 0.22 18.34 -2.23
N GLN A 189 1.51 18.41 -1.87
CA GLN A 189 2.32 19.63 -2.04
C GLN A 189 2.51 20.04 -3.49
N THR A 190 2.53 19.10 -4.45
CA THR A 190 2.86 19.43 -5.84
C THR A 190 1.68 19.46 -6.78
N ARG A 191 0.60 18.72 -6.48
CA ARG A 191 -0.56 18.57 -7.36
C ARG A 191 -1.90 18.70 -6.65
N GLY A 192 -1.88 19.00 -5.35
CA GLY A 192 -3.09 19.25 -4.57
C GLY A 192 -3.83 17.99 -4.13
N PRO A 193 -4.87 18.17 -3.29
CA PRO A 193 -5.52 17.08 -2.57
C PRO A 193 -6.36 16.15 -3.46
N ALA A 194 -6.88 16.63 -4.60
CA ALA A 194 -7.63 15.80 -5.54
C ALA A 194 -6.73 14.73 -6.20
N PHE A 195 -5.54 15.14 -6.65
CA PHE A 195 -4.54 14.24 -7.22
C PHE A 195 -4.05 13.23 -6.17
N THR A 196 -3.91 13.65 -4.91
CA THR A 196 -3.56 12.76 -3.79
C THR A 196 -4.63 11.73 -3.49
N ALA A 197 -5.91 12.12 -3.44
CA ALA A 197 -7.00 11.18 -3.24
C ALA A 197 -7.08 10.13 -4.36
N ALA A 198 -6.92 10.53 -5.62
CA ALA A 198 -6.89 9.61 -6.75
C ALA A 198 -5.70 8.63 -6.68
N LEU A 199 -4.52 9.14 -6.31
CA LEU A 199 -3.32 8.34 -6.11
C LEU A 199 -3.53 7.29 -5.01
N LEU A 200 -3.99 7.70 -3.83
CA LEU A 200 -4.21 6.81 -2.68
C LEU A 200 -5.35 5.82 -2.91
N ARG A 201 -6.40 6.22 -3.63
CA ARG A 201 -7.46 5.31 -4.08
C ARG A 201 -6.89 4.23 -4.99
N ALA A 202 -6.06 4.61 -5.96
CA ALA A 202 -5.41 3.64 -6.83
C ALA A 202 -4.40 2.74 -6.06
N THR A 203 -3.72 3.27 -5.05
CA THR A 203 -2.92 2.46 -4.11
C THR A 203 -3.77 1.41 -3.41
N ALA A 204 -4.94 1.78 -2.88
CA ALA A 204 -5.87 0.82 -2.27
C ALA A 204 -6.31 -0.27 -3.27
N THR A 205 -6.53 0.06 -4.54
CA THR A 205 -6.80 -0.95 -5.59
C THR A 205 -5.56 -1.79 -5.94
N GLY A 206 -4.35 -1.27 -5.83
CA GLY A 206 -3.13 -2.07 -5.98
C GLY A 206 -2.97 -3.12 -4.87
N MET A 207 -3.49 -2.85 -3.68
CA MET A 207 -3.35 -3.71 -2.50
C MET A 207 -4.03 -5.07 -2.64
N TYR A 208 -4.92 -5.29 -3.61
CA TYR A 208 -5.43 -6.65 -3.91
C TYR A 208 -4.28 -7.61 -4.28
N SER A 209 -3.28 -7.13 -5.02
CA SER A 209 -2.08 -7.91 -5.36
C SER A 209 -1.26 -8.26 -4.11
N PHE A 210 -1.13 -7.29 -3.20
CA PHE A 210 -0.48 -7.48 -1.91
C PHE A 210 -1.20 -8.49 -1.00
N ALA A 211 -2.53 -8.42 -0.91
CA ALA A 211 -3.35 -9.42 -0.20
C ALA A 211 -3.10 -10.82 -0.74
N ALA A 212 -3.17 -10.98 -2.06
CA ALA A 212 -3.00 -12.26 -2.71
C ALA A 212 -1.60 -12.85 -2.45
N PHE A 213 -0.56 -12.01 -2.50
CA PHE A 213 0.80 -12.40 -2.12
C PHE A 213 0.89 -12.91 -0.69
N CYS A 214 0.40 -12.14 0.29
CA CYS A 214 0.50 -12.50 1.70
C CYS A 214 -0.31 -13.75 2.04
N LEU A 215 -1.50 -13.90 1.45
CA LEU A 215 -2.33 -15.09 1.63
C LEU A 215 -1.63 -16.35 1.09
N VAL A 216 -1.04 -16.28 -0.10
CA VAL A 216 -0.28 -17.40 -0.67
C VAL A 216 0.90 -17.77 0.22
N LEU A 217 1.67 -16.78 0.70
CA LEU A 217 2.77 -17.06 1.61
C LEU A 217 2.28 -17.69 2.91
N ALA A 218 1.27 -17.10 3.57
CA ALA A 218 0.73 -17.64 4.82
C ALA A 218 0.31 -19.12 4.70
N LEU A 219 -0.25 -19.52 3.56
CA LEU A 219 -0.73 -20.88 3.31
C LEU A 219 0.36 -21.86 2.86
N THR A 220 1.31 -21.41 2.04
CA THR A 220 2.19 -22.31 1.27
C THR A 220 3.65 -22.30 1.71
N LEU A 221 4.09 -21.31 2.49
CA LEU A 221 5.47 -21.25 2.99
C LEU A 221 5.86 -22.48 3.83
N PRO A 222 4.98 -23.01 4.73
CA PRO A 222 5.32 -24.19 5.52
C PRO A 222 5.53 -25.47 4.70
N SER A 223 4.84 -25.62 3.56
CA SER A 223 4.86 -26.82 2.73
C SER A 223 5.80 -26.74 1.53
N LEU A 224 5.87 -25.58 0.87
CA LEU A 224 6.68 -25.37 -0.34
C LEU A 224 8.02 -24.70 -0.06
N GLY A 225 8.28 -24.28 1.17
CA GLY A 225 9.48 -23.56 1.55
C GLY A 225 9.68 -22.28 0.73
N MET A 226 10.92 -21.98 0.36
CA MET A 226 11.26 -20.74 -0.35
C MET A 226 10.60 -20.62 -1.74
N THR A 227 10.16 -21.72 -2.36
CA THR A 227 9.48 -21.66 -3.66
C THR A 227 8.11 -20.98 -3.60
N ALA A 228 7.50 -20.90 -2.41
CA ALA A 228 6.26 -20.16 -2.17
C ALA A 228 6.39 -18.67 -2.53
N PHE A 229 7.59 -18.06 -2.47
CA PHE A 229 7.80 -16.69 -2.93
C PHE A 229 7.58 -16.52 -4.43
N ALA A 230 8.05 -17.48 -5.24
CA ALA A 230 7.82 -17.45 -6.69
C ALA A 230 6.32 -17.57 -7.01
N LEU A 231 5.62 -18.49 -6.31
CA LEU A 231 4.18 -18.66 -6.44
C LEU A 231 3.43 -17.39 -6.00
N GLY A 232 3.80 -16.80 -4.86
CA GLY A 232 3.21 -15.56 -4.36
C GLY A 232 3.39 -14.40 -5.34
N ILE A 233 4.59 -14.24 -5.92
CA ILE A 233 4.85 -13.22 -6.94
C ILE A 233 3.98 -13.46 -8.17
N ALA A 234 3.90 -14.71 -8.66
CA ALA A 234 3.09 -15.05 -9.83
C ALA A 234 1.59 -14.72 -9.60
N VAL A 235 1.05 -15.09 -8.44
CA VAL A 235 -0.34 -14.78 -8.06
C VAL A 235 -0.55 -13.27 -7.90
N SER A 236 0.39 -12.56 -7.27
CA SER A 236 0.35 -11.10 -7.14
C SER A 236 0.31 -10.41 -8.50
N VAL A 237 1.14 -10.84 -9.46
CA VAL A 237 1.16 -10.28 -10.82
C VAL A 237 -0.12 -10.64 -11.57
N GLY A 238 -0.64 -11.86 -11.40
CA GLY A 238 -1.94 -12.26 -11.95
C GLY A 238 -3.08 -11.38 -11.44
N MET A 239 -3.15 -11.15 -10.13
CA MET A 239 -4.13 -10.28 -9.49
C MET A 239 -4.00 -8.82 -9.94
N LEU A 240 -2.77 -8.35 -10.14
CA LEU A 240 -2.50 -7.05 -10.74
C LEU A 240 -3.13 -6.98 -12.15
N GLY A 241 -2.94 -8.00 -12.98
CA GLY A 241 -3.59 -8.11 -14.30
C GLY A 241 -5.12 -8.10 -14.24
N VAL A 242 -5.72 -8.82 -13.29
CA VAL A 242 -7.19 -8.87 -13.08
C VAL A 242 -7.73 -7.49 -12.69
N THR A 243 -7.12 -6.83 -11.69
CA THR A 243 -7.56 -5.49 -11.26
C THR A 243 -7.44 -4.47 -12.38
N ARG A 244 -6.40 -4.52 -13.22
CA ARG A 244 -6.29 -3.67 -14.42
C ARG A 244 -7.43 -3.88 -15.40
N ARG A 245 -7.80 -5.14 -15.68
CA ARG A 245 -8.89 -5.46 -16.61
C ARG A 245 -10.24 -5.00 -16.08
N LEU A 246 -10.48 -5.13 -14.77
CA LEU A 246 -11.70 -4.67 -14.13
C LEU A 246 -11.81 -3.14 -14.15
N LEU A 247 -10.71 -2.42 -13.90
CA LEU A 247 -10.66 -0.96 -13.99
C LEU A 247 -10.75 -0.42 -15.42
N ALA A 248 -10.37 -1.22 -16.43
CA ALA A 248 -10.43 -0.86 -17.84
C ALA A 248 -11.81 -1.07 -18.49
N LYS A 249 -12.75 -1.79 -17.83
CA LYS A 249 -14.11 -1.95 -18.34
C LYS A 249 -14.87 -0.61 -18.21
N PRO A 250 -15.36 -0.02 -19.31
CA PRO A 250 -16.21 1.16 -19.21
C PRO A 250 -17.51 0.82 -18.47
N ALA A 251 -17.97 1.74 -17.62
CA ALA A 251 -19.28 1.62 -16.97
C ALA A 251 -20.36 1.45 -18.05
N PRO A 252 -21.34 0.56 -17.87
CA PRO A 252 -22.43 0.43 -18.83
C PRO A 252 -23.14 1.78 -18.95
N THR A 253 -23.10 2.34 -20.15
CA THR A 253 -23.82 3.55 -20.50
C THR A 253 -25.29 3.27 -20.27
N ASN A 254 -25.86 3.81 -19.18
CA ASN A 254 -27.28 3.74 -18.93
C ASN A 254 -27.95 4.57 -20.04
N ARG A 255 -28.35 3.92 -21.14
CA ARG A 255 -29.20 4.54 -22.15
C ARG A 255 -30.50 4.86 -21.45
N SER A 256 -30.64 6.12 -21.02
CA SER A 256 -31.94 6.71 -20.75
C SER A 256 -32.80 6.47 -21.99
N ILE A 257 -33.79 5.62 -21.83
CA ILE A 257 -34.92 5.53 -22.74
C ILE A 257 -35.61 6.88 -22.61
N THR A 258 -35.23 7.83 -23.46
CA THR A 258 -36.09 8.97 -23.77
C THR A 258 -37.14 8.43 -24.72
N SER A 259 -38.27 8.05 -24.15
CA SER A 259 -39.56 8.28 -24.78
C SER A 259 -39.63 9.72 -25.26
N ASN A 260 -40.07 9.92 -26.50
CA ASN A 260 -40.91 11.01 -27.00
C ASN A 260 -41.08 10.73 -28.50
N GLU A 261 -42.26 10.25 -28.89
CA GLU A 261 -43.40 11.05 -29.38
C GLU A 261 -43.32 11.21 -30.91
#